data_AF-A0A1H5V6L9-F1
#
_entry.id   AF-A0A1H5V6L9-F1
#
_cell.length_a   1.000
_cell.length_b   1.000
_cell.length_c   1.000
_cell.angle_alpha   90.00
_cell.angle_beta   90.00
_cell.angle_gamma   90.00
#
_symmetry.space_group_name_H-M   'P 1'
#
loop_
_entity.id
_entity.type
_entity.pdbx_description
1 polymer ?
#
loop_
_entity_poly.entity_id
_entity_poly.type
_entity_poly.pdbx_seq_one_letter_code
_entity_poly.pdbx_strand_id
1 'polypeptide(L)'
;MPETPEIPDIPAQIPALREDPETEGTQDAAGTVSGEDGDRGTAEPEAEHGDAGFDLGEPGFDHSAPVVAESLVPESVRQVAARATLPFQAARADLSFGTAFWYNDLIETGGDHEVIRQYLVTATSRTLFEIGQWTLRGDLTDPEQPVDELVMGGFAKRWKVLEGLGVAVMPTVELHLHAERKGWRWDTQEITDGLAAQADDIAAIGAEPMPAYILGHEADDSGRSAHPDRTQRLLAGEVCRPAPDAPLTWSDPLPTGFDGAPVFAALPLPDEQLKLLCLGVALPGEGGPDAPATVVAFADLRPAIHALAPHRRRHWWQRG
;
A
#
# COMPACT_ATOMS: atom_id res chain seq x y z
N MET A 1 -33.68 38.39 -30.28
CA MET A 1 -33.23 38.29 -28.87
C MET A 1 -34.12 37.26 -28.21
N PRO A 2 -33.63 36.10 -27.79
CA PRO A 2 -34.46 35.13 -27.10
C PRO A 2 -34.57 35.50 -25.62
N GLU A 3 -35.79 35.42 -25.10
CA GLU A 3 -36.16 35.75 -23.73
C GLU A 3 -35.56 34.75 -22.74
N THR A 4 -34.97 35.28 -21.66
CA THR A 4 -34.44 34.51 -20.53
C THR A 4 -35.60 34.01 -19.68
N PRO A 5 -35.70 32.71 -19.36
CA PRO A 5 -36.73 32.20 -18.46
C PRO A 5 -36.42 32.57 -17.00
N GLU A 6 -37.44 33.08 -16.29
CA GLU A 6 -37.41 33.43 -14.88
C GLU A 6 -37.16 32.21 -13.97
N ILE A 7 -36.28 32.38 -12.99
CA ILE A 7 -35.97 31.40 -11.94
C ILE A 7 -36.94 31.65 -10.77
N PRO A 8 -37.68 30.63 -10.26
CA PRO A 8 -38.55 30.81 -9.11
C PRO A 8 -37.77 30.90 -7.79
N ASP A 9 -38.18 31.84 -6.95
CA ASP A 9 -37.69 32.08 -5.58
C ASP A 9 -37.85 30.84 -4.69
N ILE A 10 -36.76 30.40 -4.07
CA ILE A 10 -36.75 29.37 -3.02
C ILE A 10 -36.75 30.07 -1.65
N PRO A 11 -37.73 29.83 -0.77
CA PRO A 11 -37.74 30.45 0.55
C PRO A 11 -36.67 29.85 1.47
N ALA A 12 -35.84 30.72 2.04
CA ALA A 12 -34.89 30.40 3.08
C ALA A 12 -35.59 30.10 4.41
N GLN A 13 -35.49 28.87 4.90
CA GLN A 13 -35.74 28.54 6.31
C GLN A 13 -34.73 27.48 6.78
N ILE A 14 -33.75 27.91 7.58
CA ILE A 14 -32.98 27.04 8.47
C ILE A 14 -33.12 27.65 9.88
N PRO A 15 -33.72 26.94 10.86
CA PRO A 15 -33.73 27.39 12.24
C PRO A 15 -32.36 27.18 12.90
N ALA A 16 -31.91 28.21 13.61
CA ALA A 16 -30.74 28.18 14.48
C ALA A 16 -30.89 27.12 15.58
N LEU A 17 -29.89 26.24 15.71
CA LEU A 17 -29.76 25.33 16.84
C LEU A 17 -28.88 25.98 17.91
N ARG A 18 -29.47 26.04 19.11
CA ARG A 18 -28.99 26.59 20.37
C ARG A 18 -27.74 25.91 20.90
N GLU A 19 -26.93 26.73 21.56
CA GLU A 19 -25.85 26.36 22.46
C GLU A 19 -26.36 25.96 23.87
N ASP A 20 -25.49 25.21 24.56
CA ASP A 20 -25.30 25.00 26.01
C ASP A 20 -26.19 24.00 26.80
N PRO A 21 -25.74 23.46 27.96
CA PRO A 21 -24.45 23.67 28.68
C PRO A 21 -23.74 22.39 29.23
N GLU A 22 -22.51 22.66 29.67
CA GLU A 22 -21.72 22.09 30.78
C GLU A 22 -22.37 21.02 31.69
N THR A 23 -21.60 19.99 32.01
CA THR A 23 -21.83 19.15 33.21
C THR A 23 -20.50 18.89 33.92
N GLU A 24 -20.29 19.60 35.03
CA GLU A 24 -19.39 19.21 36.11
C GLU A 24 -20.03 18.08 36.93
N GLY A 25 -19.22 17.15 37.43
CA GLY A 25 -19.69 16.07 38.31
C GLY A 25 -18.60 15.10 38.77
N THR A 26 -17.80 15.53 39.74
CA THR A 26 -17.16 14.82 40.86
C THR A 26 -17.38 13.30 40.99
N GLN A 27 -16.31 12.53 41.24
CA GLN A 27 -16.28 11.54 42.34
C GLN A 27 -14.87 11.05 42.74
N ASP A 28 -14.75 10.88 44.06
CA ASP A 28 -13.60 10.54 44.90
C ASP A 28 -13.29 9.03 45.00
N ALA A 29 -12.03 8.77 45.38
CA ALA A 29 -11.51 7.78 46.35
C ALA A 29 -11.60 6.25 46.12
N ALA A 30 -10.40 5.62 46.12
CA ALA A 30 -9.94 4.45 46.89
C ALA A 30 -8.54 4.08 46.31
N GLY A 31 -7.42 3.97 47.04
CA GLY A 31 -7.18 3.30 48.31
C GLY A 31 -7.05 1.79 48.08
N THR A 32 -5.82 1.23 48.02
CA THR A 32 -5.44 -0.10 48.58
C THR A 32 -3.91 -0.33 48.49
N VAL A 33 -3.39 -0.84 49.61
CA VAL A 33 -2.03 -1.29 49.94
C VAL A 33 -1.88 -2.78 49.63
N SER A 34 -0.66 -3.23 49.31
CA SER A 34 0.00 -4.53 49.61
C SER A 34 1.01 -4.79 48.48
N GLY A 35 2.26 -5.22 48.67
CA GLY A 35 2.90 -6.04 49.71
C GLY A 35 3.65 -7.17 48.99
N GLU A 36 4.83 -7.58 49.51
CA GLU A 36 5.59 -8.80 49.15
C GLU A 36 6.33 -8.72 47.78
N ASP A 37 7.56 -9.20 47.53
CA ASP A 37 8.56 -10.07 48.16
C ASP A 37 9.95 -9.58 47.64
N GLY A 38 11.12 -9.75 48.26
CA GLY A 38 11.64 -10.93 48.91
C GLY A 38 12.58 -11.70 47.96
N ASP A 39 13.89 -11.54 48.20
CA ASP A 39 14.87 -12.64 48.24
C ASP A 39 15.84 -12.92 47.06
N ARG A 40 17.12 -13.11 47.45
CA ARG A 40 18.25 -13.86 46.86
C ARG A 40 18.77 -13.50 45.45
N GLY A 41 20.07 -13.54 45.17
CA GLY A 41 21.20 -14.03 45.92
C GLY A 41 22.47 -13.90 45.07
N THR A 42 23.56 -13.53 45.73
CA THR A 42 24.92 -13.43 45.20
C THR A 42 25.52 -14.82 45.05
N ALA A 43 26.08 -15.14 43.88
CA ALA A 43 27.08 -16.20 43.74
C ALA A 43 27.92 -15.96 42.48
N GLU A 44 29.20 -15.63 42.70
CA GLU A 44 30.29 -15.84 41.76
C GLU A 44 30.46 -17.35 41.49
N PRO A 45 31.07 -17.71 40.35
CA PRO A 45 32.04 -18.78 40.42
C PRO A 45 33.38 -18.41 39.77
N GLU A 46 34.41 -18.82 40.49
CA GLU A 46 35.82 -18.81 40.16
C GLU A 46 36.13 -19.65 38.91
N ALA A 47 37.20 -19.22 38.25
CA ALA A 47 37.84 -19.92 37.15
C ALA A 47 38.59 -21.16 37.61
N GLU A 48 38.51 -22.25 36.85
CA GLU A 48 39.55 -23.28 36.83
C GLU A 48 39.94 -23.66 35.40
N HIS A 49 41.26 -23.73 35.21
CA HIS A 49 41.98 -24.17 34.03
C HIS A 49 41.83 -25.68 33.80
N GLY A 50 41.59 -26.07 32.54
CA GLY A 50 41.70 -27.44 32.05
C GLY A 50 42.24 -27.45 30.63
N ASP A 51 43.38 -28.11 30.47
CA ASP A 51 44.32 -28.12 29.34
C ASP A 51 43.95 -29.15 28.23
N ALA A 52 44.47 -28.86 27.03
CA ALA A 52 44.81 -29.73 25.90
C ALA A 52 43.76 -30.67 25.24
N GLY A 53 43.41 -30.30 24.00
CA GLY A 53 42.82 -31.20 23.00
C GLY A 53 42.74 -30.53 21.63
N PHE A 54 43.88 -30.31 20.98
CA PHE A 54 43.96 -29.79 19.61
C PHE A 54 43.59 -30.92 18.63
N ASP A 55 42.33 -30.98 18.22
CA ASP A 55 41.86 -31.79 17.10
C ASP A 55 41.57 -30.84 15.92
N LEU A 56 42.41 -30.92 14.88
CA LEU A 56 42.22 -30.19 13.63
C LEU A 56 41.18 -30.96 12.78
N GLY A 57 39.94 -30.96 13.25
CA GLY A 57 38.79 -31.20 12.39
C GLY A 57 38.63 -29.99 11.48
N GLU A 58 38.69 -30.22 10.17
CA GLU A 58 38.49 -29.18 9.17
C GLU A 58 37.21 -28.38 9.49
N PRO A 59 37.27 -27.04 9.57
CA PRO A 59 36.05 -26.25 9.68
C PRO A 59 35.29 -26.48 8.38
N GLY A 60 34.19 -27.23 8.46
CA GLY A 60 33.16 -27.18 7.45
C GLY A 60 32.86 -25.71 7.19
N PHE A 61 33.07 -25.28 5.95
CA PHE A 61 32.71 -23.95 5.51
C PHE A 61 31.23 -23.77 5.77
N ASP A 62 30.93 -23.07 6.85
CA ASP A 62 29.62 -22.55 7.14
C ASP A 62 29.23 -21.65 5.96
N HIS A 63 28.13 -21.97 5.29
CA HIS A 63 27.57 -21.22 4.16
C HIS A 63 26.96 -19.87 4.58
N SER A 64 27.45 -19.28 5.68
CA SER A 64 27.04 -17.99 6.21
C SER A 64 27.61 -16.83 5.38
N ALA A 65 27.04 -16.62 4.19
CA ALA A 65 27.05 -15.32 3.53
C ALA A 65 25.90 -15.17 2.49
N PRO A 66 24.67 -14.85 2.95
CA PRO A 66 23.71 -14.08 2.13
C PRO A 66 23.24 -12.77 2.80
N VAL A 67 23.68 -12.49 4.04
CA VAL A 67 23.12 -11.44 4.91
C VAL A 67 23.28 -10.01 4.35
N VAL A 68 24.30 -9.76 3.52
CA VAL A 68 24.58 -8.39 3.03
C VAL A 68 23.58 -7.96 1.96
N ALA A 69 23.25 -8.83 1.01
CA ALA A 69 22.36 -8.48 -0.11
C ALA A 69 20.91 -8.25 0.37
N GLU A 70 20.40 -9.13 1.24
CA GLU A 70 19.03 -9.02 1.77
C GLU A 70 18.85 -7.76 2.62
N SER A 71 19.89 -7.33 3.34
CA SER A 71 19.85 -6.09 4.14
C SER A 71 19.66 -4.81 3.32
N LEU A 72 19.92 -4.86 2.00
CA LEU A 72 19.76 -3.72 1.08
C LEU A 72 18.36 -3.61 0.48
N VAL A 73 17.50 -4.62 0.65
CA VAL A 73 16.16 -4.65 0.05
C VAL A 73 15.29 -3.48 0.54
N PRO A 74 15.21 -3.13 1.84
CA PRO A 74 14.42 -2.01 2.30
C PRO A 74 14.82 -0.67 1.66
N GLU A 75 16.13 -0.43 1.53
CA GLU A 75 16.65 0.79 0.91
C GLU A 75 16.36 0.80 -0.59
N SER A 76 16.53 -0.35 -1.26
CA SER A 76 16.23 -0.50 -2.68
C SER A 76 14.76 -0.21 -2.98
N VAL A 77 13.83 -0.70 -2.14
CA VAL A 77 12.39 -0.37 -2.27
C VAL A 77 12.15 1.13 -2.16
N ARG A 78 12.75 1.81 -1.18
CA ARG A 78 12.62 3.27 -1.03
C ARG A 78 13.20 4.01 -2.24
N GLN A 79 14.35 3.58 -2.73
CA GLN A 79 15.00 4.20 -3.88
C GLN A 79 14.12 4.13 -5.14
N VAL A 80 13.47 3.00 -5.40
CA VAL A 80 12.70 2.79 -6.64
C VAL A 80 11.21 3.11 -6.52
N ALA A 81 10.65 3.21 -5.31
CA ALA A 81 9.21 3.32 -5.10
C ALA A 81 8.78 4.36 -4.03
N ALA A 82 9.67 5.20 -3.49
CA ALA A 82 9.29 6.26 -2.54
C ALA A 82 8.17 7.17 -3.03
N ARG A 83 8.07 7.40 -4.34
CA ARG A 83 7.01 8.18 -5.00
C ARG A 83 5.99 7.32 -5.77
N ALA A 84 5.92 6.03 -5.46
CA ALA A 84 4.97 5.10 -6.07
C ALA A 84 3.60 5.15 -5.40
N THR A 85 3.51 5.60 -4.14
CA THR A 85 2.30 5.48 -3.32
C THR A 85 1.63 6.82 -3.05
N LEU A 86 0.31 6.81 -3.02
CA LEU A 86 -0.54 7.98 -2.78
C LEU A 86 -1.59 7.63 -1.71
N PRO A 87 -1.54 8.25 -0.52
CA PRO A 87 -2.54 8.07 0.53
C PRO A 87 -3.86 8.72 0.15
N PHE A 88 -4.96 8.09 0.57
CA PHE A 88 -6.29 8.67 0.40
C PHE A 88 -7.26 8.26 1.49
N GLN A 89 -8.38 8.97 1.54
CA GLN A 89 -9.47 8.75 2.49
C GLN A 89 -10.81 9.28 1.97
N ALA A 90 -11.89 8.88 2.63
CA ALA A 90 -13.18 9.53 2.48
C ALA A 90 -13.16 10.94 3.09
N ALA A 91 -13.83 11.90 2.46
CA ALA A 91 -13.76 13.31 2.88
C ALA A 91 -14.58 13.65 4.14
N ARG A 92 -15.57 12.83 4.55
CA ARG A 92 -16.39 13.07 5.77
C ARG A 92 -16.95 11.79 6.40
N ALA A 93 -16.93 11.76 7.74
CA ALA A 93 -17.67 10.88 8.68
C ALA A 93 -17.30 9.37 8.74
N ASP A 94 -16.64 8.81 7.73
CA ASP A 94 -16.16 7.44 7.70
C ASP A 94 -14.70 7.40 7.26
N LEU A 95 -13.75 7.68 8.18
CA LEU A 95 -12.31 7.72 7.86
C LEU A 95 -11.81 6.33 7.42
N SER A 96 -12.09 5.97 6.16
CA SER A 96 -11.64 4.79 5.46
C SER A 96 -10.32 5.14 4.81
N PHE A 97 -9.24 4.81 5.48
CA PHE A 97 -7.89 5.08 5.02
C PHE A 97 -7.45 3.99 4.05
N GLY A 98 -6.93 4.40 2.90
CA GLY A 98 -6.29 3.51 1.94
C GLY A 98 -4.96 4.05 1.46
N THR A 99 -4.21 3.18 0.81
CA THR A 99 -3.05 3.53 -0.02
C THR A 99 -3.33 3.07 -1.45
N ALA A 100 -3.10 3.96 -2.42
CA ALA A 100 -3.05 3.58 -3.82
C ALA A 100 -1.60 3.66 -4.31
N PHE A 101 -1.29 2.99 -5.41
CA PHE A 101 0.02 3.14 -6.05
C PHE A 101 -0.06 3.21 -7.58
N TRP A 102 0.94 3.83 -8.17
CA TRP A 102 1.06 4.01 -9.62
C TRP A 102 1.57 2.73 -10.29
N TYR A 103 0.82 2.23 -11.27
CA TYR A 103 1.20 1.08 -12.10
C TYR A 103 1.19 1.47 -13.58
N ASN A 104 2.30 1.21 -14.26
CA ASN A 104 2.46 1.35 -15.71
C ASN A 104 2.34 -0.03 -16.36
N ASP A 105 1.20 -0.26 -16.99
CA ASP A 105 0.87 -1.48 -17.71
C ASP A 105 1.34 -1.37 -19.17
N LEU A 106 2.22 -2.28 -19.59
CA LEU A 106 2.72 -2.36 -20.96
C LEU A 106 1.71 -3.18 -21.80
N ILE A 107 0.94 -2.48 -22.63
CA ILE A 107 -0.16 -3.08 -23.41
C ILE A 107 0.33 -3.69 -24.72
N GLU A 108 1.30 -3.04 -25.37
CA GLU A 108 1.78 -3.43 -26.69
C GLU A 108 3.23 -3.02 -26.86
N THR A 109 4.03 -3.94 -27.39
CA THR A 109 5.38 -3.69 -27.89
C THR A 109 5.40 -4.12 -29.35
N GLY A 110 5.67 -3.20 -30.26
CA GLY A 110 5.70 -3.50 -31.70
C GLY A 110 6.55 -2.50 -32.47
N GLY A 111 7.63 -2.98 -33.10
CA GLY A 111 8.60 -2.12 -33.77
C GLY A 111 9.26 -1.16 -32.78
N ASP A 112 9.30 0.14 -33.11
CA ASP A 112 9.85 1.21 -32.26
C ASP A 112 8.78 1.87 -31.35
N HIS A 113 7.67 1.19 -31.10
CA HIS A 113 6.54 1.74 -30.35
C HIS A 113 6.13 0.86 -29.18
N GLU A 114 5.99 1.51 -28.03
CA GLU A 114 5.43 0.95 -26.79
C GLU A 114 4.15 1.70 -26.44
N VAL A 115 3.10 0.96 -26.11
CA VAL A 115 1.84 1.54 -25.60
C VAL A 115 1.74 1.23 -24.12
N ILE A 116 1.96 2.25 -23.30
CA ILE A 116 1.87 2.15 -21.85
C ILE A 116 0.57 2.79 -21.38
N ARG A 117 -0.12 2.16 -20.43
CA ARG A 117 -1.25 2.75 -19.71
C ARG A 117 -0.94 2.84 -18.25
N GLN A 118 -1.19 4.02 -17.69
CA GLN A 118 -0.99 4.25 -16.27
C GLN A 118 -2.31 4.16 -15.51
N TYR A 119 -2.24 3.47 -14.38
CA TYR A 119 -3.34 3.27 -13.44
C TYR A 119 -2.88 3.62 -12.02
N LEU A 120 -3.82 4.05 -11.20
CA LEU A 120 -3.73 3.87 -9.75
C LEU A 120 -4.39 2.54 -9.38
N VAL A 121 -3.77 1.78 -8.49
CA VAL A 121 -4.23 0.46 -8.03
C VAL A 121 -4.41 0.50 -6.50
N THR A 122 -5.50 -0.06 -5.99
CA THR A 122 -5.78 -0.12 -4.53
C THR A 122 -6.82 -1.21 -4.18
N ALA A 123 -7.13 -1.37 -2.89
CA ALA A 123 -8.17 -2.27 -2.41
C ALA A 123 -9.59 -1.71 -2.71
N THR A 124 -10.48 -2.55 -3.24
CA THR A 124 -11.87 -2.17 -3.59
C THR A 124 -12.66 -1.65 -2.40
N SER A 125 -12.47 -2.23 -1.22
CA SER A 125 -13.15 -1.80 0.01
C SER A 125 -12.89 -0.34 0.36
N ARG A 126 -11.79 0.23 -0.14
CA ARG A 126 -11.38 1.61 0.10
C ARG A 126 -11.90 2.58 -0.96
N THR A 127 -12.58 2.14 -2.01
CA THR A 127 -12.98 3.03 -3.12
C THR A 127 -14.47 3.38 -3.17
N LEU A 128 -15.27 2.95 -2.19
CA LEU A 128 -16.74 2.92 -2.30
C LEU A 128 -17.48 4.19 -1.88
N PHE A 129 -16.77 5.30 -1.62
CA PHE A 129 -17.39 6.57 -1.21
C PHE A 129 -17.55 7.57 -2.37
N GLU A 130 -18.50 8.50 -2.22
CA GLU A 130 -18.81 9.50 -3.25
C GLU A 130 -17.78 10.63 -3.31
N ILE A 131 -17.22 11.05 -2.17
CA ILE A 131 -16.24 12.14 -2.09
C ILE A 131 -14.97 11.59 -1.45
N GLY A 132 -13.90 11.56 -2.23
CA GLY A 132 -12.57 11.14 -1.79
C GLY A 132 -11.60 12.29 -1.73
N GLN A 133 -10.57 12.11 -0.93
CA GLN A 133 -9.50 13.05 -0.72
C GLN A 133 -8.16 12.33 -0.85
N TRP A 134 -7.28 12.86 -1.70
CA TRP A 134 -5.89 12.45 -1.80
C TRP A 134 -5.04 13.38 -0.95
N THR A 135 -4.07 12.84 -0.21
CA THR A 135 -3.03 13.69 0.40
C THR A 135 -1.85 13.80 -0.55
N LEU A 136 -1.55 15.03 -0.98
CA LEU A 136 -0.46 15.39 -1.87
C LEU A 136 0.79 15.66 -1.04
N ARG A 137 1.73 14.74 -1.05
CA ARG A 137 3.07 15.00 -0.53
C ARG A 137 3.80 15.95 -1.48
N GLY A 138 4.59 16.87 -0.93
CA GLY A 138 5.31 17.87 -1.71
C GLY A 138 6.22 17.28 -2.79
N ASP A 139 6.76 16.08 -2.56
CA ASP A 139 7.62 15.37 -3.49
C ASP A 139 6.89 14.66 -4.64
N LEU A 140 5.56 14.60 -4.63
CA LEU A 140 4.76 13.96 -5.69
C LEU A 140 4.32 14.94 -6.80
N THR A 141 4.64 16.23 -6.66
CA THR A 141 4.18 17.29 -7.58
C THR A 141 5.32 18.22 -7.98
N ASP A 142 5.34 18.65 -9.24
CA ASP A 142 6.29 19.63 -9.77
C ASP A 142 5.56 20.76 -10.53
N PRO A 143 5.68 22.03 -10.10
CA PRO A 143 6.30 22.46 -8.85
C PRO A 143 5.50 21.98 -7.63
N GLU A 144 6.15 21.95 -6.47
CA GLU A 144 5.51 21.64 -5.19
C GLU A 144 4.26 22.51 -5.00
N GLN A 145 3.13 21.87 -4.69
CA GLN A 145 1.86 22.55 -4.49
C GLN A 145 1.71 23.04 -3.04
N PRO A 146 1.09 24.22 -2.81
CA PRO A 146 0.83 24.73 -1.47
C PRO A 146 -0.38 24.06 -0.79
N VAL A 147 -1.01 23.10 -1.47
CA VAL A 147 -2.18 22.37 -0.97
C VAL A 147 -1.78 20.93 -0.72
N ASP A 148 -1.99 20.50 0.52
CA ASP A 148 -1.67 19.13 0.94
C ASP A 148 -2.73 18.12 0.48
N GLU A 149 -3.82 18.59 -0.16
CA GLU A 149 -5.00 17.77 -0.42
C GLU A 149 -5.68 18.04 -1.78
N LEU A 150 -6.12 16.96 -2.43
CA LEU A 150 -6.95 16.98 -3.63
C LEU A 150 -8.28 16.28 -3.36
N VAL A 151 -9.35 17.07 -3.24
CA VAL A 151 -10.73 16.57 -3.02
C VAL A 151 -11.44 16.34 -4.35
N MET A 152 -12.08 15.18 -4.49
CA MET A 152 -12.73 14.75 -5.72
C MET A 152 -14.10 14.11 -5.44
N GLY A 153 -15.18 14.72 -5.95
CA GLY A 153 -16.53 14.13 -5.97
C GLY A 153 -16.73 13.12 -7.10
N GLY A 154 -17.66 12.18 -6.98
CA GLY A 154 -17.79 11.03 -7.88
C GLY A 154 -16.64 10.02 -7.75
N PHE A 155 -16.03 9.92 -6.56
CA PHE A 155 -14.81 9.15 -6.33
C PHE A 155 -14.98 7.67 -6.70
N ALA A 156 -16.00 7.00 -6.16
CA ALA A 156 -16.32 5.60 -6.51
C ALA A 156 -16.47 5.36 -8.01
N LYS A 157 -17.03 6.30 -8.76
CA LYS A 157 -17.27 6.16 -10.21
C LYS A 157 -15.98 6.19 -11.05
N ARG A 158 -14.86 6.63 -10.49
CA ARG A 158 -13.57 6.65 -11.19
C ARG A 158 -12.82 5.34 -11.11
N TRP A 159 -13.17 4.49 -10.15
CA TRP A 159 -12.57 3.20 -9.94
C TRP A 159 -13.30 2.13 -10.73
N LYS A 160 -12.53 1.26 -11.39
CA LYS A 160 -13.00 0.04 -12.00
C LYS A 160 -12.65 -1.10 -11.05
N VAL A 161 -13.67 -1.73 -10.48
CA VAL A 161 -13.50 -2.90 -9.63
C VAL A 161 -13.13 -4.10 -10.51
N LEU A 162 -12.06 -4.80 -10.14
CA LEU A 162 -11.68 -6.08 -10.73
C LEU A 162 -12.43 -7.17 -9.98
N GLU A 163 -13.57 -7.58 -10.52
CA GLU A 163 -14.46 -8.56 -9.89
C GLU A 163 -13.73 -9.85 -9.50
N GLY A 164 -13.97 -10.34 -8.29
CA GLY A 164 -13.34 -11.55 -7.76
C GLY A 164 -11.92 -11.37 -7.21
N LEU A 165 -11.27 -10.23 -7.45
CA LEU A 165 -9.92 -9.96 -6.94
C LEU A 165 -9.90 -9.05 -5.72
N GLY A 166 -10.98 -8.34 -5.39
CA GLY A 166 -10.97 -7.36 -4.29
C GLY A 166 -10.10 -6.13 -4.56
N VAL A 167 -9.59 -5.97 -5.79
CA VAL A 167 -8.74 -4.84 -6.23
C VAL A 167 -9.52 -3.91 -7.15
N ALA A 168 -9.25 -2.62 -7.05
CA ALA A 168 -9.81 -1.60 -7.93
C ALA A 168 -8.70 -0.80 -8.62
N VAL A 169 -8.96 -0.37 -9.85
CA VAL A 169 -8.02 0.44 -10.64
C VAL A 169 -8.67 1.70 -11.19
N MET A 170 -7.93 2.81 -11.18
CA MET A 170 -8.37 4.09 -11.73
C MET A 170 -7.41 4.55 -12.83
N PRO A 171 -7.86 4.72 -14.09
CA PRO A 171 -7.06 5.37 -15.12
C PRO A 171 -6.66 6.79 -14.70
N THR A 172 -5.41 7.18 -14.93
CA THR A 172 -4.85 8.42 -14.36
C THR A 172 -4.94 9.64 -15.28
N VAL A 173 -5.47 9.49 -16.50
CA VAL A 173 -5.56 10.56 -17.52
C VAL A 173 -6.22 11.82 -16.96
N GLU A 174 -7.32 11.68 -16.21
CA GLU A 174 -8.02 12.83 -15.61
C GLU A 174 -7.22 13.51 -14.49
N LEU A 175 -6.38 12.77 -13.76
CA LEU A 175 -5.48 13.35 -12.76
C LEU A 175 -4.37 14.18 -13.41
N HIS A 176 -3.81 13.69 -14.51
CA HIS A 176 -2.81 14.44 -15.28
C HIS A 176 -3.40 15.70 -15.91
N LEU A 177 -4.57 15.60 -16.53
CA LEU A 177 -5.28 16.77 -17.08
C LEU A 177 -5.68 17.75 -15.98
N HIS A 178 -6.01 17.27 -14.79
CA HIS A 178 -6.26 18.16 -13.65
C HIS A 178 -4.99 18.90 -13.24
N ALA A 179 -3.88 18.20 -13.05
CA ALA A 179 -2.59 18.78 -12.69
C ALA A 179 -2.15 19.85 -13.70
N GLU A 180 -2.22 19.53 -15.00
CA GLU A 180 -1.87 20.44 -16.08
C GLU A 180 -2.72 21.72 -16.05
N ARG A 181 -4.05 21.59 -15.89
CA ARG A 181 -4.95 22.76 -15.75
C ARG A 181 -4.65 23.61 -14.52
N LYS A 182 -4.02 23.02 -13.50
CA LYS A 182 -3.62 23.70 -12.26
C LYS A 182 -2.16 24.17 -12.29
N GLY A 183 -1.43 23.94 -13.37
CA GLY A 183 -0.07 24.43 -13.57
C GLY A 183 1.01 23.57 -12.88
N TRP A 184 0.74 22.29 -12.65
CA TRP A 184 1.70 21.34 -12.09
C TRP A 184 1.63 19.98 -12.80
N ARG A 185 2.56 19.09 -12.48
CA ARG A 185 2.61 17.71 -12.98
C ARG A 185 2.94 16.74 -11.85
N TRP A 186 2.58 15.48 -12.02
CA TRP A 186 2.96 14.41 -11.11
C TRP A 186 4.45 14.06 -11.30
N ASP A 187 5.18 13.92 -10.19
CA ASP A 187 6.53 13.35 -10.14
C ASP A 187 6.44 12.00 -9.41
N THR A 188 6.31 10.93 -10.18
CA THR A 188 5.95 9.60 -9.68
C THR A 188 7.02 8.56 -10.02
N GLN A 189 7.07 7.51 -9.21
CA GLN A 189 7.90 6.33 -9.46
C GLN A 189 6.96 5.16 -9.68
N GLU A 190 6.58 4.90 -10.93
CA GLU A 190 5.59 3.87 -11.20
C GLU A 190 6.17 2.46 -11.06
N ILE A 191 5.33 1.54 -10.58
CA ILE A 191 5.59 0.12 -10.73
C ILE A 191 5.47 -0.20 -12.22
N THR A 192 6.57 -0.57 -12.85
CA THR A 192 6.62 -0.94 -14.28
C THR A 192 6.58 -2.46 -14.43
N ASP A 193 6.41 -2.94 -15.65
CA ASP A 193 6.42 -4.39 -15.94
C ASP A 193 7.74 -5.09 -15.61
N GLY A 194 8.86 -4.34 -15.50
CA GLY A 194 10.13 -4.87 -15.03
C GLY A 194 10.21 -5.07 -13.51
N LEU A 195 9.40 -4.33 -12.74
CA LEU A 195 9.33 -4.44 -11.28
C LEU A 195 8.14 -5.30 -10.84
N ALA A 196 7.02 -5.28 -11.58
CA ALA A 196 5.86 -6.11 -11.30
C ALA A 196 6.17 -7.60 -11.51
N ALA A 197 5.93 -8.42 -10.49
CA ALA A 197 6.21 -9.84 -10.51
C ALA A 197 5.46 -10.56 -11.65
N GLN A 198 6.17 -11.45 -12.33
CA GLN A 198 5.62 -12.32 -13.37
C GLN A 198 5.05 -13.61 -12.75
N ALA A 199 4.29 -14.39 -13.53
CA ALA A 199 3.72 -15.64 -13.06
C ALA A 199 4.78 -16.61 -12.53
N ASP A 200 5.93 -16.71 -13.21
CA ASP A 200 7.05 -17.56 -12.79
C ASP A 200 7.69 -17.08 -11.48
N ASP A 201 7.75 -15.76 -11.27
CA ASP A 201 8.24 -15.18 -10.02
C ASP A 201 7.31 -15.55 -8.84
N ILE A 202 6.00 -15.46 -9.05
CA ILE A 202 4.99 -15.83 -8.04
C ILE A 202 4.96 -17.35 -7.80
N ALA A 203 5.25 -18.15 -8.82
CA ALA A 203 5.37 -19.62 -8.72
C ALA A 203 6.61 -20.06 -7.93
N ALA A 204 7.66 -19.24 -7.88
CA ALA A 204 8.85 -19.52 -7.09
C ALA A 204 8.64 -19.33 -5.58
N ILE A 205 7.59 -18.59 -5.17
CA ILE A 205 7.23 -18.42 -3.76
C ILE A 205 6.53 -19.68 -3.26
N GLY A 206 7.12 -20.34 -2.26
CA GLY A 206 6.61 -21.56 -1.64
C GLY A 206 5.84 -21.32 -0.35
N ALA A 207 5.54 -22.42 0.36
CA ALA A 207 4.84 -22.38 1.64
C ALA A 207 5.71 -21.89 2.82
N GLU A 208 7.04 -21.89 2.65
CA GLU A 208 7.96 -21.31 3.62
C GLU A 208 7.88 -19.78 3.58
N PRO A 209 7.65 -19.10 4.72
CA PRO A 209 7.66 -17.65 4.80
C PRO A 209 9.00 -17.07 4.35
N MET A 210 8.95 -15.99 3.57
CA MET A 210 10.13 -15.25 3.14
C MET A 210 9.97 -13.75 3.45
N PRO A 211 11.09 -13.02 3.67
CA PRO A 211 11.04 -11.59 3.94
C PRO A 211 10.36 -10.80 2.82
N ALA A 212 9.47 -9.91 3.21
CA ALA A 212 8.75 -9.02 2.30
C ALA A 212 8.46 -7.66 2.97
N TYR A 213 8.07 -6.69 2.16
CA TYR A 213 7.89 -5.31 2.58
C TYR A 213 6.65 -4.68 1.96
N ILE A 214 5.82 -4.01 2.77
CA ILE A 214 4.70 -3.22 2.27
C ILE A 214 5.04 -1.75 2.37
N LEU A 215 4.96 -1.02 1.25
CA LEU A 215 5.14 0.43 1.25
C LEU A 215 3.77 1.11 1.33
N GLY A 216 3.40 1.59 2.52
CA GLY A 216 2.06 2.12 2.78
C GLY A 216 2.08 3.47 3.48
N HIS A 217 0.88 3.97 3.80
CA HIS A 217 0.69 5.19 4.57
C HIS A 217 -0.16 4.90 5.78
N GLU A 218 0.49 4.89 6.94
CA GLU A 218 -0.19 4.70 8.22
C GLU A 218 -1.12 5.88 8.48
N ALA A 219 -2.30 5.60 9.02
CA ALA A 219 -3.13 6.62 9.62
C ALA A 219 -3.02 6.52 11.12
N ASP A 220 -2.70 7.63 11.77
CA ASP A 220 -2.78 7.73 13.22
C ASP A 220 -4.25 7.63 13.65
N ASP A 221 -4.61 6.54 14.35
CA ASP A 221 -5.96 6.34 14.87
C ASP A 221 -6.21 7.12 16.18
N SER A 222 -5.15 7.65 16.79
CA SER A 222 -5.19 8.23 18.13
C SER A 222 -5.80 9.63 18.17
N GLY A 223 -5.99 10.25 17.01
CA GLY A 223 -6.62 11.56 16.84
C GLY A 223 -7.82 11.53 15.90
N ARG A 224 -8.98 12.02 16.36
CA ARG A 224 -10.17 12.30 15.51
C ARG A 224 -9.96 13.51 14.59
N SER A 225 -8.75 13.72 14.09
CA SER A 225 -8.50 14.76 13.10
C SER A 225 -9.20 14.39 11.81
N ALA A 226 -9.92 15.33 11.21
CA ALA A 226 -10.42 15.18 9.84
C ALA A 226 -9.27 15.03 8.83
N HIS A 227 -8.06 15.43 9.22
CA HIS A 227 -6.84 15.46 8.43
C HIS A 227 -5.71 14.80 9.25
N PRO A 228 -5.71 13.47 9.42
CA PRO A 228 -4.63 12.80 10.13
C PRO A 228 -3.35 12.87 9.30
N ASP A 229 -2.21 12.90 9.98
CA ASP A 229 -0.93 12.74 9.30
C ASP A 229 -0.87 11.33 8.66
N ARG A 230 -0.45 11.27 7.39
CA ARG A 230 -0.40 10.06 6.57
C ARG A 230 1.04 9.74 6.17
N THR A 231 1.89 9.60 7.18
CA THR A 231 3.33 9.33 7.00
C THR A 231 3.54 8.01 6.23
N GLN A 232 4.39 8.06 5.20
CA GLN A 232 4.78 6.86 4.46
C GLN A 232 5.67 5.98 5.33
N ARG A 233 5.35 4.68 5.38
CA ARG A 233 6.12 3.70 6.13
C ARG A 233 6.36 2.46 5.27
N LEU A 234 7.54 1.88 5.46
CA LEU A 234 7.87 0.56 4.92
C LEU A 234 7.70 -0.45 6.06
N LEU A 235 6.69 -1.29 5.96
CA LEU A 235 6.40 -2.34 6.92
C LEU A 235 7.13 -3.61 6.50
N ALA A 236 8.06 -4.08 7.34
CA ALA A 236 8.70 -5.38 7.16
C ALA A 236 7.81 -6.49 7.73
N GLY A 237 7.80 -7.64 7.08
CA GLY A 237 7.09 -8.84 7.49
C GLY A 237 7.42 -9.99 6.56
N GLU A 238 6.52 -10.95 6.44
CA GLU A 238 6.75 -12.14 5.64
C GLU A 238 5.59 -12.42 4.69
N VAL A 239 5.92 -13.02 3.55
CA VAL A 239 4.95 -13.54 2.60
C VAL A 239 5.20 -15.02 2.36
N CYS A 240 4.14 -15.79 2.19
CA CYS A 240 4.22 -17.15 1.71
C CYS A 240 3.07 -17.48 0.75
N ARG A 241 3.21 -18.61 0.07
CA ARG A 241 2.18 -19.19 -0.79
C ARG A 241 1.86 -20.60 -0.27
N PRO A 242 0.79 -20.79 0.51
CA PRO A 242 0.56 -22.04 1.22
C PRO A 242 0.29 -23.24 0.29
N ALA A 243 -0.20 -22.98 -0.93
CA ALA A 243 -0.36 -23.97 -1.98
C ALA A 243 -0.23 -23.33 -3.37
N PRO A 244 0.12 -24.09 -4.43
CA PRO A 244 0.27 -23.55 -5.78
C PRO A 244 -0.93 -22.80 -6.33
N ASP A 245 -2.17 -23.12 -5.93
CA ASP A 245 -3.37 -22.40 -6.39
C ASP A 245 -3.94 -21.43 -5.34
N ALA A 246 -3.25 -21.28 -4.20
CA ALA A 246 -3.66 -20.36 -3.15
C ALA A 246 -3.11 -18.94 -3.40
N PRO A 247 -3.84 -17.90 -2.97
CA PRO A 247 -3.31 -16.54 -2.90
C PRO A 247 -2.05 -16.47 -2.04
N LEU A 248 -1.24 -15.44 -2.28
CA LEU A 248 -0.16 -15.09 -1.36
C LEU A 248 -0.75 -14.59 -0.05
N THR A 249 -0.17 -15.03 1.07
CA THR A 249 -0.58 -14.61 2.42
C THR A 249 0.54 -13.80 3.05
N TRP A 250 0.18 -12.68 3.66
CA TRP A 250 1.06 -11.87 4.49
C TRP A 250 0.86 -12.27 5.96
N SER A 251 1.96 -12.39 6.72
CA SER A 251 1.97 -12.99 8.06
C SER A 251 1.10 -12.27 9.09
N ASP A 252 1.00 -10.96 8.99
CA ASP A 252 0.44 -10.10 10.05
C ASP A 252 -0.84 -9.37 9.62
N PRO A 253 -1.63 -8.85 10.56
CA PRO A 253 -2.65 -7.85 10.25
C PRO A 253 -2.04 -6.60 9.60
N LEU A 254 -2.77 -5.96 8.68
CA LEU A 254 -2.35 -4.70 8.09
C LEU A 254 -2.62 -3.53 9.06
N PRO A 255 -1.65 -2.63 9.29
CA PRO A 255 -1.92 -1.37 9.97
C PRO A 255 -2.95 -0.53 9.22
N THR A 256 -3.70 0.28 9.97
CA THR A 256 -4.68 1.19 9.38
C THR A 256 -4.05 2.07 8.29
N GLY A 257 -4.65 2.06 7.10
CA GLY A 257 -4.18 2.84 5.95
C GLY A 257 -3.27 2.08 4.97
N PHE A 258 -2.84 0.86 5.30
CA PHE A 258 -2.03 0.01 4.40
C PHE A 258 -2.85 -0.76 3.36
N ASP A 259 -4.17 -0.83 3.51
CA ASP A 259 -5.04 -1.47 2.53
C ASP A 259 -4.83 -0.86 1.13
N GLY A 260 -4.51 -1.73 0.16
CA GLY A 260 -4.21 -1.36 -1.22
C GLY A 260 -2.75 -1.03 -1.50
N ALA A 261 -1.87 -1.07 -0.49
CA ALA A 261 -0.45 -0.81 -0.67
C ALA A 261 0.26 -1.89 -1.51
N PRO A 262 1.31 -1.52 -2.26
CA PRO A 262 2.15 -2.47 -2.99
C PRO A 262 3.01 -3.30 -2.02
N VAL A 263 3.11 -4.60 -2.30
CA VAL A 263 3.94 -5.55 -1.55
C VAL A 263 5.18 -5.89 -2.37
N PHE A 264 6.35 -5.82 -1.75
CA PHE A 264 7.65 -6.08 -2.36
C PHE A 264 8.33 -7.28 -1.72
N ALA A 265 9.09 -8.02 -2.52
CA ALA A 265 10.00 -9.04 -2.03
C ALA A 265 11.23 -9.13 -2.94
N ALA A 266 12.29 -9.74 -2.44
CA ALA A 266 13.48 -10.03 -3.21
C ALA A 266 13.56 -11.54 -3.45
N LEU A 267 13.58 -11.96 -4.71
CA LEU A 267 13.82 -13.37 -5.06
C LEU A 267 15.31 -13.59 -5.34
N PRO A 268 15.87 -14.73 -4.89
CA PRO A 268 17.25 -15.06 -5.18
C PRO A 268 17.47 -15.30 -6.68
N LEU A 269 18.57 -14.77 -7.20
CA LEU A 269 19.11 -15.05 -8.52
C LEU A 269 20.46 -15.78 -8.39
N PRO A 270 20.98 -16.36 -9.49
CA PRO A 270 22.36 -16.84 -9.52
C PRO A 270 23.38 -15.74 -9.12
N ASP A 271 24.57 -16.16 -8.72
CA ASP A 271 25.69 -15.27 -8.37
C ASP A 271 25.40 -14.32 -7.19
N GLU A 272 24.65 -14.78 -6.18
CA GLU A 272 24.30 -14.00 -4.98
C GLU A 272 23.55 -12.70 -5.27
N GLN A 273 22.90 -12.62 -6.43
CA GLN A 273 22.08 -11.48 -6.82
C GLN A 273 20.65 -11.63 -6.30
N LEU A 274 19.97 -10.50 -6.15
CA LEU A 274 18.57 -10.44 -5.78
C LEU A 274 17.76 -9.75 -6.87
N LYS A 275 16.60 -10.32 -7.21
CA LYS A 275 15.59 -9.69 -8.05
C LYS A 275 14.56 -9.01 -7.15
N LEU A 276 14.63 -7.69 -7.03
CA LEU A 276 13.57 -6.93 -6.36
C LEU A 276 12.30 -6.94 -7.23
N LEU A 277 11.17 -7.28 -6.61
CA LEU A 277 9.88 -7.37 -7.27
C LEU A 277 8.79 -6.72 -6.43
N CYS A 278 7.82 -6.10 -7.08
CA CYS A 278 6.50 -5.82 -6.53
C CYS A 278 5.59 -7.01 -6.81
N LEU A 279 5.24 -7.76 -5.77
CA LEU A 279 4.43 -8.99 -5.86
C LEU A 279 2.98 -8.70 -6.24
N GLY A 280 2.41 -7.63 -5.67
CA GLY A 280 0.98 -7.38 -5.81
C GLY A 280 0.43 -6.34 -4.85
N VAL A 281 -0.86 -6.46 -4.55
CA VAL A 281 -1.65 -5.53 -3.74
C VAL A 281 -2.01 -6.16 -2.40
N ALA A 282 -1.71 -5.49 -1.29
CA ALA A 282 -2.13 -5.91 0.04
C ALA A 282 -3.63 -5.66 0.25
N LEU A 283 -4.37 -6.68 0.63
CA LEU A 283 -5.79 -6.63 0.99
C LEU A 283 -5.99 -7.07 2.44
N PRO A 284 -6.96 -6.48 3.16
CA PRO A 284 -7.29 -6.93 4.51
C PRO A 284 -7.73 -8.40 4.49
N GLY A 285 -7.39 -9.13 5.55
CA GLY A 285 -7.71 -10.56 5.67
C GLY A 285 -9.21 -10.86 5.75
N GLU A 286 -9.61 -12.02 5.23
CA GLU A 286 -10.96 -12.54 5.44
C GLU A 286 -11.10 -13.03 6.89
N GLY A 287 -11.96 -12.38 7.68
CA GLY A 287 -12.19 -12.76 9.08
C GLY A 287 -12.15 -11.61 10.08
N GLY A 288 -11.81 -10.41 9.63
CA GLY A 288 -11.82 -9.19 10.45
C GLY A 288 -10.45 -8.53 10.56
N PRO A 289 -10.30 -7.54 11.46
CA PRO A 289 -9.08 -6.73 11.57
C PRO A 289 -7.82 -7.54 11.91
N ASP A 290 -7.96 -8.65 12.63
CA ASP A 290 -6.84 -9.47 13.10
C ASP A 290 -6.51 -10.64 12.15
N ALA A 291 -7.21 -10.76 11.03
CA ALA A 291 -6.97 -11.83 10.06
C ALA A 291 -5.69 -11.54 9.24
N PRO A 292 -4.88 -12.57 8.92
CA PRO A 292 -3.73 -12.42 8.05
C PRO A 292 -4.13 -11.79 6.71
N ALA A 293 -3.34 -10.81 6.26
CA ALA A 293 -3.63 -10.13 5.01
C ALA A 293 -3.43 -11.05 3.81
N THR A 294 -4.14 -10.76 2.72
CA THR A 294 -3.94 -11.45 1.44
C THR A 294 -3.22 -10.52 0.48
N VAL A 295 -2.32 -11.06 -0.34
CA VAL A 295 -1.67 -10.31 -1.41
C VAL A 295 -2.20 -10.80 -2.76
N VAL A 296 -2.88 -9.92 -3.48
CA VAL A 296 -3.34 -10.22 -4.83
C VAL A 296 -2.20 -9.99 -5.80
N ALA A 297 -1.70 -11.08 -6.38
CA ALA A 297 -0.51 -11.07 -7.20
C ALA A 297 -0.72 -10.35 -8.55
N PHE A 298 0.36 -9.79 -9.10
CA PHE A 298 0.34 -9.21 -10.45
C PHE A 298 -0.02 -10.22 -11.54
N ALA A 299 0.28 -11.51 -11.32
CA ALA A 299 -0.11 -12.59 -12.22
C ALA A 299 -1.62 -12.66 -12.45
N ASP A 300 -2.43 -12.31 -11.44
CA ASP A 300 -3.89 -12.26 -11.52
C ASP A 300 -4.41 -10.86 -11.89
N LEU A 301 -3.74 -9.82 -11.38
CA LEU A 301 -4.08 -8.42 -11.64
C LEU A 301 -3.94 -8.05 -13.12
N ARG A 302 -2.82 -8.41 -13.76
CA ARG A 302 -2.49 -7.96 -15.12
C ARG A 302 -3.51 -8.45 -16.16
N PRO A 303 -3.89 -9.75 -16.21
CA PRO A 303 -4.97 -10.20 -17.09
C PRO A 303 -6.30 -9.47 -16.86
N ALA A 304 -6.64 -9.18 -15.60
CA ALA A 304 -7.87 -8.47 -15.26
C ALA A 304 -7.84 -7.00 -15.73
N ILE A 305 -6.70 -6.31 -15.59
CA ILE A 305 -6.51 -4.95 -16.13
C ILE A 305 -6.56 -4.96 -17.66
N HIS A 306 -5.91 -5.93 -18.31
CA HIS A 306 -5.94 -6.09 -19.76
C HIS A 306 -7.36 -6.29 -20.28
N ALA A 307 -8.22 -7.01 -19.55
CA ALA A 307 -9.62 -7.18 -19.88
C ALA A 307 -10.43 -5.87 -19.83
N LEU A 308 -9.98 -4.84 -19.10
CA LEU A 308 -10.59 -3.51 -19.10
C LEU A 308 -10.28 -2.70 -20.37
N ALA A 309 -9.28 -3.12 -21.14
CA ALA A 309 -8.94 -2.47 -22.39
C ALA A 309 -10.09 -2.66 -23.38
N PRO A 310 -10.58 -1.59 -24.04
CA PRO A 310 -11.57 -1.76 -25.08
C PRO A 310 -11.03 -2.72 -26.15
N HIS A 311 -11.82 -3.72 -26.54
CA HIS A 311 -11.49 -4.59 -27.66
C HIS A 311 -11.18 -3.72 -28.88
N ARG A 312 -9.94 -3.74 -29.37
CA ARG A 312 -9.61 -3.11 -30.64
C ARG A 312 -10.48 -3.78 -31.70
N ARG A 313 -11.40 -3.03 -32.32
CA ARG A 313 -11.99 -3.46 -33.59
C ARG A 313 -10.82 -3.61 -34.54
N ARG A 314 -10.47 -4.85 -34.88
CA ARG A 314 -9.50 -5.13 -35.95
C ARG A 314 -9.99 -4.39 -37.18
N HIS A 315 -9.31 -3.32 -37.53
CA HIS A 315 -9.59 -2.57 -38.73
C HIS A 315 -9.25 -3.47 -39.92
N TRP A 316 -10.29 -4.05 -40.51
CA TRP A 316 -10.22 -5.06 -41.57
C TRP A 316 -9.57 -4.54 -42.87
N TRP A 317 -9.23 -3.26 -42.94
CA TRP A 317 -8.57 -2.61 -44.07
C TRP A 317 -7.04 -2.64 -44.05
N GLN A 318 -6.38 -3.20 -43.03
CA GLN A 318 -4.92 -3.42 -43.04
C GLN A 318 -4.48 -4.76 -43.66
N ARG A 319 -5.22 -5.26 -44.66
CA ARG A 319 -4.67 -6.23 -45.62
C ARG A 319 -4.49 -5.51 -46.95
N GLY A 320 -3.28 -5.00 -47.16
CA GLY A 320 -2.77 -4.53 -48.44
C GLY A 320 -1.41 -5.14 -48.66
#